data_AF-A0A318PKF0-F1
#
_entry.id   AF-A0A318PKF0-F1
#
_cell.length_a   1.000
_cell.length_b   1.000
_cell.length_c   1.000
_cell.angle_alpha   90.00
_cell.angle_beta   90.00
_cell.angle_gamma   90.00
#
_symmetry.space_group_name_H-M   'P 1'
#
loop_
_entity.id
_entity.type
_entity.pdbx_description
1 polymer ?
#
loop_
_entity_poly.entity_id
_entity_poly.type
_entity_poly.pdbx_seq_one_letter_code
_entity_poly.pdbx_strand_id
1 'polypeptide(L)'
;MFARLLHMKRSRHMTASETRSAFAVRLRMLREAYGREIGIPGLTQREFAEMLGLETERYSTYERGTREPPLSVLASIRALTSVNLNGLIAGDIDKAA
;
A
#
# COMPACT_ATOMS: atom_id res chain seq x y z
N MET A 1 15.91 10.36 12.84
CA MET A 1 14.93 11.31 12.26
C MET A 1 13.84 10.57 11.50
N PHE A 2 12.93 9.85 12.20
CA PHE A 2 11.77 9.20 11.56
C PHE A 2 10.46 9.27 12.38
N ALA A 3 10.48 9.89 13.57
CA ALA A 3 9.38 9.84 14.52
C ALA A 3 8.58 11.16 14.64
N ARG A 4 8.52 11.98 13.59
CA ARG A 4 7.86 13.29 13.69
C ARG A 4 7.06 13.67 12.44
N LEU A 5 6.15 12.80 12.02
CA LEU A 5 5.12 13.20 11.06
C LEU A 5 3.76 12.49 11.21
N LEU A 6 3.47 11.91 12.37
CA LEU A 6 2.15 11.33 12.65
C LEU A 6 1.71 11.69 14.09
N HIS A 7 1.47 12.98 14.31
CA HIS A 7 0.57 13.44 15.36
C HIS A 7 -0.54 14.22 14.69
N MET A 8 -1.53 13.51 14.16
CA MET A 8 -2.79 14.12 13.74
C MET A 8 -3.95 13.43 14.46
N LYS A 9 -4.35 14.08 15.55
CA LYS A 9 -5.67 14.09 16.20
C LYS A 9 -6.52 12.82 16.10
N ARG A 10 -6.58 12.11 17.24
CA ARG A 10 -7.76 11.36 17.70
C ARG A 10 -9.09 12.06 17.31
N SER A 11 -10.03 11.26 16.81
CA SER A 11 -11.48 11.55 16.73
C SER A 11 -12.01 12.43 15.59
N ARG A 12 -11.84 11.97 14.34
CA ARG A 12 -12.86 12.14 13.27
C ARG A 12 -13.09 10.77 12.65
N HIS A 13 -14.34 10.33 12.54
CA HIS A 13 -14.67 9.16 11.72
C HIS A 13 -14.32 9.49 10.26
N MET A 14 -13.31 8.81 9.71
CA MET A 14 -12.99 8.95 8.29
C MET A 14 -14.14 8.41 7.45
N THR A 15 -14.52 9.14 6.41
CA THR A 15 -15.49 8.67 5.43
C THR A 15 -14.89 7.52 4.59
N ALA A 16 -15.74 6.69 3.97
CA ALA A 16 -15.28 5.62 3.08
C ALA A 16 -14.44 6.15 1.89
N SER A 17 -14.64 7.40 1.47
CA SER A 17 -13.81 8.05 0.44
C SER A 17 -12.41 8.37 0.97
N GLU A 18 -12.32 8.97 2.16
CA GLU A 18 -11.05 9.32 2.80
C GLU A 18 -10.24 8.06 3.17
N THR A 19 -10.91 7.00 3.63
CA THR A 19 -10.26 5.72 3.93
C THR A 19 -9.65 5.08 2.68
N ARG A 20 -10.37 5.08 1.55
CA ARG A 20 -9.86 4.57 0.27
C ARG A 20 -8.68 5.39 -0.26
N SER A 21 -8.75 6.71 -0.13
CA SER A 21 -7.63 7.60 -0.49
C SER A 21 -6.39 7.32 0.36
N ALA A 22 -6.55 7.15 1.68
CA ALA A 22 -5.46 6.84 2.58
C ALA A 22 -4.84 5.45 2.31
N PHE A 23 -5.66 4.45 1.99
CA PHE A 23 -5.20 3.13 1.56
C PHE A 23 -4.37 3.21 0.27
N ALA A 24 -4.87 3.92 -0.73
CA ALA A 24 -4.23 4.07 -2.03
C ALA A 24 -2.83 4.71 -1.91
N VAL A 25 -2.71 5.73 -1.07
CA VAL A 25 -1.42 6.37 -0.76
C VAL A 25 -0.47 5.38 -0.08
N ARG A 26 -0.94 4.63 0.92
CA ARG A 26 -0.09 3.63 1.61
C ARG A 26 0.34 2.49 0.70
N LEU A 27 -0.52 2.05 -0.22
CA LEU A 27 -0.17 1.04 -1.22
C LEU A 27 0.97 1.51 -2.14
N ARG A 28 0.89 2.76 -2.61
CA ARG A 28 1.98 3.39 -3.36
C ARG A 28 3.27 3.45 -2.56
N MET A 29 3.20 3.87 -1.30
CA MET A 29 4.39 3.95 -0.43
C MET A 29 5.02 2.56 -0.22
N LEU A 30 4.20 1.52 -0.04
CA LEU A 30 4.65 0.14 0.08
C LEU A 30 5.39 -0.31 -1.18
N ARG A 31 4.82 -0.07 -2.38
CA ARG A 31 5.50 -0.40 -3.65
C ARG A 31 6.85 0.29 -3.76
N GLU A 32 6.92 1.59 -3.48
CA GLU A 32 8.16 2.36 -3.57
C GLU A 32 9.20 1.91 -2.54
N ALA A 33 8.76 1.53 -1.33
CA ALA A 33 9.64 0.97 -0.30
C ALA A 33 10.19 -0.40 -0.67
N TYR A 34 9.32 -1.30 -1.14
CA TYR A 34 9.70 -2.63 -1.62
C TYR A 34 10.67 -2.53 -2.80
N GLY A 35 10.44 -1.62 -3.75
CA GLY A 35 11.37 -1.35 -4.84
C GLY A 35 12.78 -0.99 -4.35
N ARG A 36 12.89 -0.11 -3.34
CA ARG A 36 14.20 0.21 -2.74
C ARG A 36 14.86 -0.99 -2.07
N GLU A 37 14.08 -1.85 -1.43
CA GLU A 37 14.57 -3.06 -0.75
C GLU A 37 15.16 -4.08 -1.74
N ILE A 38 14.51 -4.28 -2.89
CA ILE A 38 14.97 -5.22 -3.93
C ILE A 38 15.95 -4.61 -4.94
N GLY A 39 16.43 -3.38 -4.72
CA GLY A 39 17.41 -2.72 -5.58
C GLY A 39 16.84 -2.12 -6.88
N ILE A 40 15.53 -1.89 -6.95
CA ILE A 40 14.82 -1.25 -8.07
C ILE A 40 14.24 0.10 -7.60
N PRO A 41 15.06 1.15 -7.45
CA PRO A 41 14.56 2.47 -7.09
C PRO A 41 13.62 2.98 -8.20
N GLY A 42 12.44 3.45 -7.82
CA GLY A 42 11.43 3.91 -8.77
C GLY A 42 10.58 2.80 -9.39
N LEU A 43 10.56 1.59 -8.79
CA LEU A 43 9.70 0.47 -9.17
C LEU A 43 8.30 0.94 -9.56
N THR A 44 7.93 0.76 -10.83
CA THR A 44 6.72 1.33 -11.43
C THR A 44 5.46 0.52 -11.08
N GLN A 45 4.28 1.10 -11.29
CA GLN A 45 3.01 0.38 -11.14
C GLN A 45 2.93 -0.87 -12.03
N ARG A 46 3.49 -0.78 -13.25
CA ARG A 46 3.52 -1.89 -14.20
C ARG A 46 4.36 -3.05 -13.71
N GLU A 47 5.60 -2.78 -13.31
CA GLU A 47 6.52 -3.83 -12.82
C GLU A 47 5.99 -4.50 -11.56
N PHE A 48 5.42 -3.73 -10.63
CA PHE A 48 4.85 -4.32 -9.42
C PHE A 48 3.56 -5.11 -9.70
N ALA A 49 2.74 -4.68 -10.67
CA ALA A 49 1.59 -5.46 -11.12
C ALA A 49 2.02 -6.79 -11.77
N GLU A 50 3.06 -6.76 -12.61
CA GLU A 50 3.65 -7.96 -13.22
C GLU A 50 4.16 -8.94 -12.14
N MET A 51 4.85 -8.45 -11.10
CA MET A 51 5.29 -9.27 -9.95
C MET A 51 4.12 -9.91 -9.18
N LEU A 52 2.96 -9.27 -9.17
CA LEU A 52 1.74 -9.78 -8.54
C LEU A 52 0.91 -10.69 -9.47
N GLY A 53 1.31 -10.84 -10.73
CA GLY A 53 0.52 -11.54 -11.75
C GLY A 53 -0.79 -10.82 -12.12
N LEU A 54 -0.78 -9.48 -12.07
CA LEU A 54 -1.94 -8.63 -12.34
C LEU A 54 -1.73 -7.78 -13.59
N GLU A 55 -2.83 -7.42 -14.24
CA GLU A 55 -2.83 -6.37 -15.24
C GLU A 55 -2.50 -5.00 -14.61
N THR A 56 -1.69 -4.20 -15.31
CA THR A 56 -1.28 -2.88 -14.83
C THR A 56 -2.47 -1.97 -14.57
N GLU A 57 -3.48 -1.98 -15.45
CA GLU A 57 -4.68 -1.15 -15.29
C GLU A 57 -5.44 -1.51 -14.02
N ARG A 58 -5.62 -2.82 -13.77
CA ARG A 58 -6.26 -3.33 -12.55
C ARG A 58 -5.53 -2.85 -11.31
N TYR A 59 -4.20 -2.98 -11.27
CA TYR A 59 -3.41 -2.49 -10.14
C TYR A 59 -3.51 -0.97 -9.96
N SER A 60 -3.46 -0.21 -11.06
CA SER A 60 -3.53 1.25 -11.03
C SER A 60 -4.85 1.76 -10.42
N THR A 61 -5.97 1.05 -10.60
CA THR A 61 -7.24 1.42 -9.93
C THR A 61 -7.16 1.36 -8.40
N TYR A 62 -6.31 0.48 -7.85
CA TYR A 62 -6.09 0.37 -6.40
C TYR A 62 -5.27 1.54 -5.87
N GLU A 63 -4.18 1.91 -6.55
CA GLU A 63 -3.36 3.06 -6.17
C GLU A 63 -4.00 4.43 -6.46
N ARG A 64 -5.05 4.48 -7.29
CA ARG A 64 -5.90 5.66 -7.44
C ARG A 64 -7.03 5.73 -6.40
N GLY A 65 -7.26 4.66 -5.64
CA GLY A 65 -8.37 4.57 -4.69
C GLY A 65 -9.76 4.48 -5.35
N THR A 66 -9.83 4.29 -6.67
CA THR A 66 -11.10 4.16 -7.40
C THR A 66 -11.72 2.79 -7.23
N ARG A 67 -10.93 1.79 -6.83
CA ARG A 67 -11.38 0.42 -6.56
C ARG A 67 -10.66 -0.14 -5.34
N GLU A 68 -11.36 -0.92 -4.52
CA GLU A 68 -10.74 -1.68 -3.45
C GLU A 68 -10.15 -3.00 -3.99
N PRO A 69 -8.91 -3.35 -3.60
CA PRO A 69 -8.34 -4.64 -3.94
C PRO A 69 -9.05 -5.76 -3.18
N PRO A 70 -9.39 -6.87 -3.85
CA PRO A 70 -9.97 -8.03 -3.18
C PRO A 70 -8.94 -8.68 -2.25
N LEU A 71 -9.41 -9.49 -1.30
CA LEU A 71 -8.56 -10.17 -0.32
C LEU A 71 -7.44 -11.01 -0.97
N SER A 72 -7.71 -11.62 -2.13
CA SER A 72 -6.68 -12.36 -2.88
C SER A 72 -5.50 -11.50 -3.31
N VAL A 73 -5.76 -10.26 -3.75
CA VAL A 73 -4.69 -9.30 -4.11
C VAL A 73 -3.92 -8.87 -2.87
N LEU A 74 -4.62 -8.64 -1.75
CA LEU A 74 -3.96 -8.31 -0.48
C LEU A 74 -3.05 -9.46 0.00
N ALA A 75 -3.51 -10.71 -0.16
CA ALA A 75 -2.70 -11.88 0.15
C ALA A 75 -1.44 -11.97 -0.74
N SER A 76 -1.56 -11.70 -2.05
CA SER A 76 -0.40 -11.64 -2.95
C SER A 76 0.58 -10.53 -2.57
N ILE A 77 0.10 -9.33 -2.21
CA ILE A 77 0.95 -8.23 -1.76
C ILE A 77 1.71 -8.62 -0.49
N ARG A 78 1.03 -9.25 0.48
CA ARG A 78 1.67 -9.76 1.70
C ARG A 78 2.73 -10.82 1.37
N ALA A 79 2.42 -11.76 0.49
CA ALA A 79 3.35 -12.83 0.12
C ALA A 79 4.59 -12.28 -0.60
N LEU A 80 4.42 -11.29 -1.47
CA LEU A 80 5.51 -10.67 -2.23
C LEU A 80 6.38 -9.77 -1.36
N THR A 81 5.78 -8.93 -0.52
CA THR A 81 6.51 -7.88 0.22
C THR A 81 6.85 -8.25 1.65
N SER A 82 6.30 -9.35 2.19
CA SER A 82 6.39 -9.73 3.60
C SER A 82 5.90 -8.66 4.59
N VAL A 83 5.21 -7.63 4.12
CA VAL A 83 4.66 -6.55 4.95
C VAL A 83 3.36 -7.01 5.62
N ASN A 84 3.21 -6.62 6.89
CA ASN A 84 1.95 -6.81 7.59
C ASN A 84 0.85 -5.89 7.01
N LEU A 85 -0.26 -6.49 6.56
CA LEU A 85 -1.40 -5.77 5.98
C LEU A 85 -2.05 -4.79 6.96
N ASN A 86 -1.84 -4.95 8.27
CA ASN A 86 -2.31 -4.00 9.28
C ASN A 86 -1.80 -2.59 9.01
N GLY A 87 -0.58 -2.42 8.52
CA GLY A 87 -0.08 -1.09 8.17
C GLY A 87 -0.70 -0.49 6.93
N LEU A 88 -1.07 -1.34 5.98
CA LEU A 88 -1.74 -0.93 4.76
C LEU A 88 -3.19 -0.49 5.04
N ILE A 89 -3.85 -1.09 6.03
CA ILE A 89 -5.26 -0.86 6.34
C ILE A 89 -5.44 0.16 7.48
N ALA A 90 -4.70 0.02 8.59
CA ALA A 90 -4.85 0.82 9.81
C ALA A 90 -3.90 2.05 9.88
N GLY A 91 -2.83 2.06 9.09
CA GLY A 91 -1.86 3.18 9.06
C GLY A 91 -0.55 2.94 9.81
N ASP A 92 -0.42 1.84 10.55
CA ASP A 92 0.82 1.47 11.25
C ASP A 92 1.63 0.47 10.42
N ILE A 93 2.48 0.97 9.51
CA ILE A 93 3.41 0.13 8.74
C ILE A 93 4.50 -0.40 9.67
N ASP A 94 4.14 -1.39 10.48
CA ASP A 94 5.08 -2.18 11.27
C ASP A 94 5.49 -3.40 10.47
N LYS A 95 6.81 -3.63 10.40
CA LYS A 95 7.36 -4.87 9.86
C LYS A 95 6.85 -6.03 10.72
N ALA A 96 6.37 -7.10 10.08
CA ALA A 96 6.22 -8.37 10.78
C ALA A 96 7.62 -8.81 11.23
N ALA A 97 7.76 -9.04 12.54
CA ALA A 97 8.97 -9.61 13.13
C ALA A 97 9.26 -11.00 12.58
#